data_AF-A0A6L7YBH4-F1
#
_entry.id   AF-A0A6L7YBH4-F1
#
_cell.length_a   1.000
_cell.length_b   1.000
_cell.length_c   1.000
_cell.angle_alpha   90.00
_cell.angle_beta   90.00
_cell.angle_gamma   90.00
#
_symmetry.space_group_name_H-M   'P 1'
#
loop_
_entity.id
_entity.type
_entity.pdbx_description
1 polymer ?
#
loop_
_entity_poly.entity_id
_entity_poly.type
_entity_poly.pdbx_seq_one_letter_code
_entity_poly.pdbx_strand_id
1 'polypeptide(L)' 'MAVVAELQEQIIDALGDGEQKTKPQLAKEIPGLSGAHLASALRVLKREGRIIVGSDGSKRVYRLPGAPRG' A
#
# COMPACT_ATOMS: atom_id res chain seq x y z
N MET A 1 18.98 -2.61 -6.30
CA MET A 1 18.20 -1.53 -5.63
C MET A 1 17.03 -0.99 -6.46
N ALA A 2 16.88 -1.31 -7.77
CA ALA A 2 15.77 -0.80 -8.60
C ALA A 2 14.38 -1.39 -8.31
N VAL A 3 14.30 -2.68 -7.97
CA VAL A 3 13.02 -3.42 -7.80
C VAL A 3 12.12 -2.88 -6.68
N VAL A 4 12.72 -2.31 -5.62
CA VAL A 4 11.95 -1.82 -4.46
C VAL A 4 11.27 -0.49 -4.75
N ALA A 5 11.93 0.40 -5.49
CA ALA A 5 11.36 1.71 -5.85
C ALA A 5 10.19 1.54 -6.84
N GLU A 6 10.34 0.65 -7.82
CA GLU A 6 9.27 0.34 -8.78
C GLU A 6 8.03 -0.26 -8.07
N LEU A 7 8.27 -1.16 -7.10
CA LEU A 7 7.20 -1.70 -6.26
C LEU A 7 6.49 -0.62 -5.43
N GLN A 8 7.25 0.35 -4.90
CA GLN A 8 6.67 1.43 -4.11
C GLN A 8 5.74 2.31 -4.95
N GLU A 9 6.14 2.66 -6.17
CA GLU A 9 5.32 3.42 -7.11
C GLU A 9 4.07 2.63 -7.50
N GLN A 10 4.19 1.34 -7.83
CA GLN A 10 3.04 0.48 -8.13
C GLN A 10 2.04 0.41 -6.97
N ILE A 11 2.50 0.41 -5.72
CA ILE A 11 1.63 0.45 -4.54
C ILE A 11 0.90 1.79 -4.44
N ILE A 12 1.58 2.90 -4.71
CA ILE A 12 0.98 4.24 -4.67
C ILE A 12 -0.07 4.38 -5.76
N ASP A 13 0.25 3.93 -6.98
CA ASP A 13 -0.69 3.91 -8.10
C ASP A 13 -1.90 3.03 -7.80
N ALA A 14 -1.69 1.83 -7.22
CA ALA A 14 -2.77 0.94 -6.84
C ALA A 14 -3.65 1.52 -5.71
N LEU A 15 -3.10 2.32 -4.80
CA LEU A 15 -3.89 2.98 -3.76
C LEU A 15 -4.79 4.08 -4.32
N GLY A 16 -4.37 4.76 -5.40
CA GLY A 16 -5.16 5.79 -6.07
C GLY A 16 -5.59 6.96 -5.17
N ASP A 17 -6.23 7.95 -5.77
CA ASP A 17 -6.74 9.09 -5.01
C ASP A 17 -8.01 8.72 -4.24
N GLY A 18 -7.85 8.53 -2.93
CA GLY A 18 -8.96 8.46 -1.98
C GLY A 18 -9.43 7.07 -1.57
N GLU A 19 -8.86 5.99 -2.13
CA GLU A 19 -9.26 4.63 -1.78
C GLU A 19 -8.48 4.09 -0.55
N GLN A 20 -9.16 3.23 0.22
CA GLN A 20 -8.56 2.45 1.29
C GLN A 20 -8.46 1.00 0.82
N LYS A 21 -7.26 0.44 0.76
CA LYS A 21 -7.05 -0.94 0.31
C LYS A 21 -6.38 -1.79 1.37
N THR A 22 -6.83 -3.02 1.49
CA THR A 22 -6.19 -4.05 2.30
C THR A 22 -4.98 -4.64 1.57
N LYS A 23 -4.05 -5.24 2.32
CA LYS A 23 -2.89 -5.93 1.74
C LYS A 23 -3.29 -6.98 0.67
N PRO A 24 -4.33 -7.81 0.87
CA PRO A 24 -4.78 -8.74 -0.17
C PRO A 24 -5.33 -8.07 -1.43
N GLN A 25 -5.94 -6.89 -1.34
CA GLN A 25 -6.40 -6.15 -2.53
C GLN A 25 -5.19 -5.65 -3.34
N LEU A 26 -4.21 -5.03 -2.67
CA LEU A 26 -2.96 -4.60 -3.31
C LEU A 26 -2.20 -5.78 -3.96
N ALA A 27 -2.19 -6.95 -3.32
CA ALA A 27 -1.56 -8.15 -3.88
C ALA A 27 -2.26 -8.69 -5.14
N LYS A 28 -3.56 -8.40 -5.33
CA LYS A 28 -4.29 -8.78 -6.56
C LYS A 28 -4.01 -7.81 -7.69
N GLU A 29 -3.87 -6.53 -7.38
CA GLU A 29 -3.63 -5.47 -8.37
C GLU A 29 -2.17 -5.44 -8.85
N ILE A 30 -1.23 -5.91 -8.02
CA ILE A 30 0.18 -5.99 -8.34
C ILE A 30 0.62 -7.46 -8.39
N PRO A 31 0.27 -8.20 -9.48
CA PRO A 31 0.57 -9.62 -9.61
C PRO A 31 2.08 -9.87 -9.75
N GLY A 32 2.54 -11.02 -9.24
CA GLY A 32 3.92 -11.47 -9.39
C GLY A 32 4.85 -11.21 -8.19
N LEU A 33 4.34 -10.64 -7.11
CA LEU A 33 5.13 -10.34 -5.91
C LEU A 33 4.84 -11.31 -4.77
N SER A 34 5.92 -11.77 -4.13
CA SER A 34 5.82 -12.46 -2.84
C SER A 34 5.21 -11.51 -1.80
N GLY A 35 4.30 -12.03 -0.97
CA GLY A 35 3.65 -11.28 0.11
C GLY A 35 4.63 -10.67 1.11
N ALA A 36 5.88 -11.16 1.18
CA ALA A 36 6.97 -10.57 1.97
C ALA A 36 7.49 -9.25 1.37
N HIS A 37 7.69 -9.20 0.05
CA HIS A 37 8.14 -7.99 -0.65
C HIS A 37 7.12 -6.87 -0.52
N LEU A 38 5.83 -7.18 -0.69
CA LEU A 38 4.74 -6.23 -0.48
C LEU A 38 4.72 -5.68 0.96
N ALA A 39 4.90 -6.55 1.97
CA ALA A 39 4.93 -6.11 3.36
C ALA A 39 6.12 -5.18 3.65
N SER A 40 7.28 -5.48 3.07
CA SER A 40 8.48 -4.66 3.21
C SER A 40 8.27 -3.27 2.58
N ALA A 41 7.77 -3.22 1.34
CA ALA A 41 7.50 -1.97 0.65
C ALA A 41 6.45 -1.10 1.39
N LEU A 42 5.35 -1.69 1.86
CA LEU A 42 4.36 -0.99 2.68
C LEU A 42 4.96 -0.43 3.98
N ARG A 43 5.90 -1.15 4.59
CA ARG A 43 6.59 -0.68 5.80
C ARG A 43 7.49 0.52 5.51
N VAL A 44 8.20 0.51 4.39
CA VAL A 44 9.05 1.63 3.95
C VAL A 44 8.17 2.85 3.63
N LEU A 45 7.14 2.69 2.81
CA LEU A 45 6.20 3.77 2.45
C LEU A 45 5.55 4.41 3.67
N LYS A 46 5.15 3.59 4.67
CA LYS A 46 4.63 4.09 5.94
C LYS A 46 5.67 4.93 6.69
N ARG A 47 6.92 4.43 6.76
CA ARG A 47 8.01 5.11 7.46
C ARG A 47 8.35 6.45 6.81
N GLU A 48 8.27 6.52 5.48
CA GLU A 48 8.47 7.74 4.68
C GLU A 48 7.27 8.68 4.69
N GLY A 49 6.15 8.29 5.30
CA GLY A 49 4.92 9.09 5.34
C GLY A 49 4.19 9.16 4.01
N ARG A 50 4.57 8.36 3.01
CA ARG A 50 3.92 8.28 1.69
C ARG A 50 2.57 7.56 1.72
N ILE A 51 2.31 6.75 2.76
CA ILE A 51 1.02 6.10 3.01
C ILE A 51 0.63 6.18 4.48
N ILE A 52 -0.68 6.12 4.73
CA ILE A 52 -1.27 6.00 6.06
C ILE A 52 -1.81 4.58 6.23
N VAL A 53 -1.63 4.04 7.43
CA VAL A 53 -2.20 2.75 7.83
C VAL A 53 -3.35 2.99 8.79
N GLY A 54 -4.51 2.42 8.48
CA GLY A 54 -5.71 2.45 9.31
C GLY A 54 -6.30 1.06 9.53
N SER A 55 -7.54 1.04 10.02
CA SER A 55 -8.35 -0.17 10.09
C SER A 55 -9.77 0.14 9.63
N ASP A 56 -10.37 -0.77 8.87
CA ASP A 56 -11.78 -0.73 8.44
C ASP A 56 -12.73 -1.40 9.46
N GLY A 57 -12.27 -1.61 10.70
CA GLY A 57 -13.01 -2.31 11.75
C GLY A 57 -12.73 -3.81 11.84
N SER A 58 -12.09 -4.43 10.86
CA SER A 58 -11.72 -5.86 10.91
C SER A 58 -10.34 -6.17 10.35
N LYS A 59 -9.86 -5.37 9.39
CA LYS A 59 -8.62 -5.56 8.66
C LYS A 59 -7.79 -4.29 8.70
N ARG A 60 -6.50 -4.46 8.42
CA ARG A 60 -5.57 -3.36 8.22
C ARG A 60 -5.69 -2.85 6.79
N VAL A 61 -5.99 -1.57 6.66
CA VAL A 61 -6.09 -0.86 5.38
C VAL A 61 -4.96 0.15 5.24
N TYR A 62 -4.59 0.41 3.99
CA TYR A 62 -3.55 1.33 3.56
C TYR A 62 -4.20 2.35 2.63
N ARG A 63 -3.76 3.61 2.69
CA ARG A 63 -4.31 4.71 1.89
C ARG A 63 -3.28 5.82 1.71
N LEU A 64 -3.45 6.67 0.71
CA LEU A 64 -2.61 7.86 0.53
C LEU A 64 -2.90 8.93 1.60
N PRO A 65 -1.91 9.75 2.01
CA PRO A 65 -2.12 10.92 2.83
C PRO A 65 -3.09 11.88 2.13
N GLY A 66 -4.13 12.34 2.83
CA GLY A 66 -5.18 13.18 2.23
C GLY A 66 -6.41 12.42 1.73
N ALA A 67 -6.35 11.09 1.60
CA ALA A 67 -7.54 10.29 1.33
C ALA A 67 -8.59 10.46 2.46
N PRO A 68 -9.90 10.52 2.14
CA PRO A 68 -10.95 10.62 3.14
C PRO A 68 -10.87 9.45 4.13
N ARG A 69 -11.17 9.74 5.39
CA ARG A 69 -11.35 8.72 6.43
C ARG A 69 -12.71 8.08 6.16
N GLY A 70 -12.75 7.14 5.20
CA GLY A 70 -13.91 6.30 4.97
C GLY A 70 -14.24 5.47 6.21
#